data_AF-A0A5S4WXL4-F1
#
_entry.id   AF-A0A5S4WXL4-F1
#
_cell.length_a   1.000
_cell.length_b   1.000
_cell.length_c   1.000
_cell.angle_alpha   90.00
_cell.angle_beta   90.00
_cell.angle_gamma   90.00
#
_symmetry.space_group_name_H-M   'P 1'
#
loop_
_entity.id
_entity.type
_entity.pdbx_description
1 polymer ?
#
loop_
_entity_poly.entity_id
_entity_poly.type
_entity_poly.pdbx_seq_one_letter_code
_entity_poly.pdbx_strand_id
1 'polypeptide(L)'
;MAKVLSVQPTIDPSAQLHETRLGAYTEVGARTILHEVAMGDYSYVVNDAQITYATIGKFCSIAAMTRINPGNHPMHRATQAHFTYRSSAYFPGESDDTDFFDWRRQHHVHIGHDVWIGHGAVVLPGRNIGTGAVIAAGAIVTKDVPAYTIVAGNPARIVRRRFSEEVAGRLAKLAWWDWDHDKLREALPDFRKLAIEDFLTTYEAGASSSSSKRSAVA
;
A
#
# COMPACT_ATOMS: atom_id res chain seq x y z
N MET A 1 0.12 8.01 -27.54
CA MET A 1 -0.56 9.05 -26.73
C MET A 1 -0.02 8.98 -25.32
N ALA A 2 0.10 10.13 -24.64
CA ALA A 2 0.41 10.13 -23.21
C ALA A 2 -0.73 9.46 -22.44
N LYS A 3 -0.37 8.68 -21.41
CA LYS A 3 -1.34 8.04 -20.52
C LYS A 3 -2.10 9.10 -19.72
N VAL A 4 -3.43 8.96 -19.63
CA VAL A 4 -4.30 9.81 -18.81
C VAL A 4 -5.07 8.91 -17.86
N LEU A 5 -4.93 9.16 -16.55
CA LEU A 5 -5.66 8.44 -15.51
C LEU A 5 -7.06 9.06 -15.33
N SER A 6 -8.00 8.25 -14.85
CA SER A 6 -9.40 8.66 -14.67
C SER A 6 -9.98 8.07 -13.38
N VAL A 7 -11.24 8.39 -13.07
CA VAL A 7 -11.97 7.75 -11.97
C VAL A 7 -12.11 6.23 -12.11
N GLN A 8 -11.93 5.69 -13.32
CA GLN A 8 -11.83 4.25 -13.54
C GLN A 8 -10.36 3.79 -13.43
N PRO A 9 -10.08 2.69 -12.68
CA PRO A 9 -8.77 2.08 -12.63
C PRO A 9 -8.22 1.74 -14.02
N THR A 10 -6.93 1.98 -14.25
CA THR A 10 -6.24 1.54 -15.46
C THR A 10 -5.52 0.22 -15.20
N ILE A 11 -5.97 -0.87 -15.82
CA ILE A 11 -5.42 -2.20 -15.61
C ILE A 11 -4.81 -2.69 -16.93
N ASP A 12 -3.55 -3.09 -16.91
CA ASP A 12 -2.91 -3.72 -18.06
C ASP A 12 -3.58 -5.08 -18.37
N PRO A 13 -3.83 -5.43 -19.65
CA PRO A 13 -4.49 -6.69 -20.01
C PRO A 13 -3.79 -7.97 -19.54
N SER A 14 -2.49 -7.91 -19.24
CA SER A 14 -1.72 -9.04 -18.73
C SER A 14 -1.70 -9.15 -17.20
N ALA A 15 -2.28 -8.20 -16.49
CA ALA A 15 -2.42 -8.25 -15.04
C ALA A 15 -3.51 -9.27 -14.63
N GLN A 16 -3.32 -9.93 -13.49
CA GLN A 16 -4.26 -10.91 -12.94
C GLN A 16 -4.77 -10.41 -11.59
N LEU A 17 -6.08 -10.24 -11.48
CA LEU A 17 -6.73 -9.75 -10.28
C LEU A 17 -7.71 -10.81 -9.77
N HIS A 18 -7.57 -11.19 -8.51
CA HIS A 18 -8.51 -12.06 -7.80
C HIS A 18 -8.99 -11.34 -6.55
N GLU A 19 -10.31 -11.23 -6.37
CA GLU A 19 -10.96 -10.58 -5.21
C GLU A 19 -10.34 -9.22 -4.83
N THR A 20 -10.04 -8.42 -5.85
CA THR A 20 -9.30 -7.16 -5.70
C THR A 20 -10.23 -5.96 -5.87
N ARG A 21 -10.06 -4.95 -5.02
CA ARG A 21 -10.78 -3.66 -5.08
C ARG A 21 -9.78 -2.54 -5.34
N LEU A 22 -10.05 -1.72 -6.35
CA LEU A 22 -9.20 -0.61 -6.76
C LEU A 22 -9.97 0.71 -6.69
N GLY A 23 -9.32 1.74 -6.15
CA GLY A 23 -9.83 3.11 -6.10
C GLY A 23 -9.73 3.87 -7.42
N ALA A 24 -10.21 5.11 -7.42
CA ALA A 24 -10.13 6.03 -8.55
C ALA A 24 -8.67 6.39 -8.88
N TYR A 25 -8.37 6.67 -10.15
CA TYR A 25 -7.03 7.08 -10.61
C TYR A 25 -5.92 6.07 -10.28
N THR A 26 -6.28 4.81 -10.06
CA THR A 26 -5.31 3.75 -9.80
C THR A 26 -4.77 3.14 -11.08
N GLU A 27 -3.60 2.52 -10.98
CA GLU A 27 -2.99 1.78 -12.08
C GLU A 27 -2.41 0.44 -11.63
N VAL A 28 -2.59 -0.58 -12.46
CA VAL A 28 -1.95 -1.89 -12.33
C VAL A 28 -1.19 -2.20 -13.63
N GLY A 29 0.13 -2.28 -13.54
CA GLY A 29 1.01 -2.56 -14.67
C GLY A 29 1.04 -4.02 -15.11
N ALA A 30 1.71 -4.26 -16.23
CA ALA A 30 1.76 -5.56 -16.91
C ALA A 30 2.27 -6.69 -16.02
N ARG A 31 1.67 -7.88 -16.17
CA ARG A 31 2.04 -9.14 -15.48
C ARG A 31 2.05 -9.04 -13.94
N THR A 32 1.39 -8.03 -13.38
CA THR A 32 1.20 -7.92 -11.94
C THR A 32 0.06 -8.81 -11.49
N ILE A 33 0.25 -9.50 -10.36
CA ILE A 33 -0.75 -10.40 -9.75
C ILE A 33 -1.21 -9.79 -8.43
N LEU A 34 -2.50 -9.51 -8.32
CA LEU A 34 -3.17 -9.05 -7.10
C LEU A 34 -4.16 -10.13 -6.64
N HIS A 35 -4.04 -10.57 -5.38
CA HIS A 35 -4.88 -11.61 -4.81
C HIS A 35 -5.41 -11.17 -3.44
N GLU A 36 -6.71 -10.91 -3.33
CA GLU A 36 -7.35 -10.38 -2.13
C GLU A 36 -6.67 -9.08 -1.67
N VAL A 37 -6.67 -8.06 -2.54
CA VAL A 37 -6.02 -6.76 -2.32
C VAL A 37 -7.03 -5.63 -2.39
N ALA A 38 -6.97 -4.69 -1.45
CA ALA A 38 -7.66 -3.41 -1.54
C ALA A 38 -6.63 -2.30 -1.73
N MET A 39 -6.73 -1.53 -2.83
CA MET A 39 -5.82 -0.41 -3.12
C MET A 39 -6.60 0.89 -3.30
N GLY A 40 -6.27 1.89 -2.47
CA GLY A 40 -6.91 3.20 -2.47
C GLY A 40 -6.57 4.08 -3.67
N ASP A 41 -7.31 5.18 -3.81
CA ASP A 41 -7.22 6.12 -4.93
C ASP A 41 -5.78 6.62 -5.20
N TYR A 42 -5.48 6.90 -6.46
CA TYR A 42 -4.20 7.44 -6.95
C TYR A 42 -2.97 6.55 -6.70
N SER A 43 -3.15 5.38 -6.10
CA SER A 43 -2.07 4.41 -5.93
C SER A 43 -1.83 3.63 -7.20
N TYR A 44 -0.57 3.29 -7.44
CA TYR A 44 -0.21 2.45 -8.58
C TYR A 44 0.80 1.39 -8.21
N VAL A 45 0.75 0.31 -8.97
CA VAL A 45 1.79 -0.71 -9.03
C VAL A 45 2.23 -0.86 -10.48
N VAL A 46 3.55 -0.86 -10.71
CA VAL A 46 4.10 -1.03 -12.06
C VAL A 46 4.01 -2.52 -12.47
N ASN A 47 4.99 -3.05 -13.21
CA ASN A 47 4.95 -4.37 -13.79
C ASN A 47 5.59 -5.45 -12.90
N ASP A 48 5.21 -6.71 -13.15
CA ASP A 48 5.81 -7.92 -12.57
C ASP A 48 5.76 -7.97 -11.03
N ALA A 49 4.83 -7.26 -10.39
CA ALA A 49 4.65 -7.33 -8.95
C ALA A 49 3.72 -8.49 -8.56
N GLN A 50 3.87 -9.01 -7.34
CA GLN A 50 2.89 -9.93 -6.77
C GLN A 50 2.52 -9.50 -5.35
N ILE A 51 1.25 -9.20 -5.14
CA ILE A 51 0.69 -8.66 -3.89
C ILE A 51 -0.46 -9.57 -3.46
N THR A 52 -0.45 -9.98 -2.19
CA THR A 52 -1.45 -10.90 -1.65
C THR A 52 -1.91 -10.43 -0.27
N TYR A 53 -3.18 -10.59 0.09
CA TYR A 53 -3.71 -10.26 1.43
C TYR A 53 -3.20 -8.90 1.96
N ALA A 54 -3.51 -7.83 1.25
CA ALA A 54 -2.99 -6.50 1.58
C ALA A 54 -4.03 -5.39 1.41
N THR A 55 -3.98 -4.41 2.31
CA THR A 55 -4.68 -3.13 2.19
C THR A 55 -3.62 -2.07 1.97
N ILE A 56 -3.72 -1.37 0.84
CA ILE A 56 -2.82 -0.32 0.39
C ILE A 56 -3.61 0.99 0.40
N GLY A 57 -3.11 1.99 1.12
CA GLY A 57 -3.71 3.31 1.16
C GLY A 57 -3.63 4.03 -0.18
N LYS A 58 -4.18 5.25 -0.21
CA LYS A 58 -4.13 6.20 -1.32
C LYS A 58 -2.71 6.75 -1.60
N PHE A 59 -2.47 7.18 -2.85
CA PHE A 59 -1.24 7.84 -3.31
C PHE A 59 0.06 7.03 -3.14
N CYS A 60 -0.03 5.71 -3.07
CA CYS A 60 1.14 4.85 -2.97
C CYS A 60 1.81 4.63 -4.33
N SER A 61 3.13 4.64 -4.34
CA SER A 61 3.97 4.39 -5.50
C SER A 61 4.69 3.06 -5.33
N ILE A 62 4.26 2.01 -6.04
CA ILE A 62 4.86 0.67 -5.93
C ILE A 62 5.57 0.34 -7.24
N ALA A 63 6.90 0.30 -7.20
CA ALA A 63 7.74 0.04 -8.36
C ALA A 63 7.63 -1.40 -8.87
N ALA A 64 8.28 -1.67 -10.01
CA ALA A 64 8.25 -2.99 -10.64
C ALA A 64 8.91 -4.08 -9.76
N MET A 65 8.51 -5.33 -10.00
CA MET A 65 9.10 -6.55 -9.40
C MET A 65 9.03 -6.62 -7.87
N THR A 66 8.13 -5.87 -7.23
CA THR A 66 7.94 -5.96 -5.77
C THR A 66 7.17 -7.22 -5.36
N ARG A 67 7.50 -7.78 -4.19
CA ARG A 67 6.75 -8.88 -3.58
C ARG A 67 6.17 -8.44 -2.25
N ILE A 68 4.84 -8.38 -2.15
CA ILE A 68 4.16 -7.98 -0.91
C ILE A 68 3.36 -9.17 -0.40
N ASN A 69 3.62 -9.53 0.86
CA ASN A 69 3.02 -10.66 1.56
C ASN A 69 3.20 -12.02 0.85
N PRO A 70 4.44 -12.46 0.56
CA PRO A 70 4.66 -13.82 0.04
C PRO A 70 4.18 -14.87 1.06
N GLY A 71 3.37 -15.83 0.62
CA GLY A 71 2.73 -16.80 1.51
C GLY A 71 3.71 -17.69 2.27
N ASN A 72 3.58 -17.74 3.61
CA ASN A 72 4.37 -18.62 4.47
C ASN A 72 3.95 -20.09 4.37
N HIS A 73 4.87 -21.00 4.66
CA HIS A 73 4.59 -22.44 4.73
C HIS A 73 4.35 -22.93 6.17
N PRO A 74 3.63 -24.04 6.38
CA PRO A 74 3.29 -24.52 7.73
C PRO A 74 4.49 -25.22 8.39
N MET A 75 5.41 -24.43 8.98
CA MET A 75 6.64 -24.96 9.57
C MET A 75 6.45 -25.81 10.84
N HIS A 76 5.23 -25.84 11.38
CA HIS A 76 4.87 -26.61 12.58
C HIS A 76 4.39 -28.05 12.26
N ARG A 77 4.15 -28.37 10.99
CA ARG A 77 3.70 -29.71 10.55
C ARG A 77 4.91 -30.60 10.26
N ALA A 78 4.67 -31.90 10.13
CA ALA A 78 5.69 -32.87 9.72
C ALA A 78 6.32 -32.56 8.35
N THR A 79 5.60 -31.83 7.48
CA THR A 79 6.11 -31.33 6.20
C THR A 79 5.49 -29.98 5.85
N GLN A 80 6.21 -29.18 5.08
CA GLN A 80 5.76 -27.89 4.54
C GLN A 80 5.12 -28.02 3.14
N ALA A 81 5.03 -29.24 2.62
CA ALA A 81 4.59 -29.53 1.26
C ALA A 81 3.11 -29.21 1.03
N HIS A 82 2.81 -28.80 -0.21
CA HIS A 82 1.48 -28.34 -0.61
C HIS A 82 0.39 -29.38 -0.44
N PHE A 83 0.67 -30.68 -0.56
CA PHE A 83 -0.36 -31.71 -0.42
C PHE A 83 -1.06 -31.69 0.95
N THR A 84 -0.47 -31.03 1.96
CA THR A 84 -1.08 -30.90 3.30
C THR A 84 -2.10 -29.77 3.42
N TYR A 85 -2.17 -28.85 2.45
CA TYR A 85 -3.11 -27.72 2.48
C TYR A 85 -3.73 -27.35 1.14
N ARG A 86 -3.21 -27.92 0.04
CA ARG A 86 -3.76 -27.93 -1.31
C ARG A 86 -4.08 -29.36 -1.72
N SER A 87 -4.68 -30.13 -0.82
CA SER A 87 -4.85 -31.57 -0.92
C SER A 87 -5.64 -31.97 -2.18
N SER A 88 -6.61 -31.14 -2.58
CA SER A 88 -7.46 -31.38 -3.76
C SER A 88 -6.66 -31.50 -5.07
N ALA A 89 -5.49 -30.88 -5.15
CA ALA A 89 -4.60 -30.96 -6.32
C ALA A 89 -3.82 -32.28 -6.40
N TYR A 90 -3.78 -33.06 -5.32
CA TYR A 90 -2.98 -34.29 -5.22
C TYR A 90 -3.84 -35.54 -5.07
N PHE A 91 -4.98 -35.43 -4.40
CA PHE A 91 -5.81 -36.57 -4.02
C PHE A 91 -7.28 -36.32 -4.40
N PRO A 92 -7.84 -37.10 -5.35
CA PRO A 92 -9.25 -37.00 -5.70
C PRO A 92 -10.16 -37.20 -4.47
N GLY A 93 -11.08 -36.27 -4.25
CA GLY A 93 -12.03 -36.32 -3.12
C GLY A 93 -11.60 -35.55 -1.88
N GLU A 94 -10.33 -35.11 -1.79
CA GLU A 94 -9.87 -34.25 -0.70
C GLU A 94 -10.17 -32.77 -0.96
N SER A 95 -10.44 -32.02 0.11
CA SER A 95 -10.57 -30.56 0.06
C SER A 95 -9.28 -29.87 0.50
N ASP A 96 -9.13 -28.62 0.06
CA ASP A 96 -8.06 -27.74 0.54
C ASP A 96 -8.28 -27.36 2.01
N ASP A 97 -7.18 -27.10 2.73
CA ASP A 97 -7.19 -26.79 4.16
C ASP A 97 -7.54 -25.31 4.38
N THR A 98 -8.83 -25.06 4.62
CA THR A 98 -9.36 -23.71 4.81
C THR A 98 -8.70 -22.98 5.98
N ASP A 99 -8.46 -23.68 7.09
CA ASP A 99 -7.86 -23.10 8.30
C ASP A 99 -6.44 -22.60 8.03
N PHE A 100 -5.68 -23.31 7.20
CA PHE A 100 -4.35 -22.87 6.80
C PHE A 100 -4.39 -21.61 5.91
N PHE A 101 -5.36 -21.51 5.00
CA PHE A 101 -5.54 -20.30 4.19
C PHE A 101 -6.01 -19.12 5.03
N ASP A 102 -6.89 -19.34 5.99
CA ASP A 102 -7.33 -18.31 6.93
C ASP A 102 -6.20 -17.83 7.84
N TRP A 103 -5.33 -18.74 8.29
CA TRP A 103 -4.09 -18.36 8.98
C TRP A 103 -3.18 -17.48 8.11
N ARG A 104 -3.05 -17.76 6.80
CA ARG A 104 -2.31 -16.87 5.89
C ARG A 104 -2.98 -15.50 5.77
N ARG A 105 -4.31 -15.45 5.66
CA ARG A 105 -5.08 -14.19 5.63
C ARG A 105 -4.91 -13.37 6.91
N GLN A 106 -4.79 -14.00 8.08
CA GLN A 106 -4.51 -13.30 9.34
C GLN A 106 -3.16 -12.56 9.35
N HIS A 107 -2.21 -12.96 8.50
CA HIS A 107 -0.93 -12.26 8.30
C HIS A 107 -1.05 -11.17 7.24
N HIS A 108 -2.12 -10.39 7.34
CA HIS A 108 -2.46 -9.34 6.41
C HIS A 108 -1.43 -8.20 6.46
N VAL A 109 -1.08 -7.63 5.30
CA VAL A 109 -0.18 -6.47 5.22
C VAL A 109 -1.00 -5.18 5.13
N HIS A 110 -0.65 -4.20 5.95
CA HIS A 110 -1.26 -2.86 5.92
C HIS A 110 -0.24 -1.83 5.47
N ILE A 111 -0.52 -1.14 4.38
CA ILE A 111 0.30 -0.04 3.85
C ILE A 111 -0.55 1.23 3.96
N GLY A 112 0.02 2.26 4.61
CA GLY A 112 -0.61 3.57 4.76
C GLY A 112 -0.72 4.35 3.46
N HIS A 113 -0.82 5.67 3.56
CA HIS A 113 -0.92 6.58 2.42
C HIS A 113 0.45 7.11 1.99
N ASP A 114 0.60 7.59 0.76
CA ASP A 114 1.86 8.24 0.29
C ASP A 114 3.12 7.37 0.51
N VAL A 115 2.97 6.04 0.45
CA VAL A 115 4.10 5.12 0.64
C VAL A 115 4.79 4.89 -0.69
N TRP A 116 6.13 4.99 -0.68
CA TRP A 116 6.95 4.61 -1.82
C TRP A 116 7.64 3.26 -1.56
N ILE A 117 7.39 2.27 -2.42
CA ILE A 117 8.04 0.97 -2.42
C ILE A 117 8.92 0.85 -3.65
N GLY A 118 10.23 0.80 -3.44
CA GLY A 118 11.25 0.72 -4.48
C GLY A 118 11.28 -0.63 -5.20
N HIS A 119 11.90 -0.64 -6.39
CA HIS A 119 11.97 -1.80 -7.27
C HIS A 119 12.50 -3.04 -6.54
N GLY A 120 11.87 -4.19 -6.75
CA GLY A 120 12.35 -5.46 -6.19
C GLY A 120 12.25 -5.59 -4.67
N ALA A 121 11.64 -4.64 -3.96
CA ALA A 121 11.48 -4.73 -2.51
C ALA A 121 10.49 -5.84 -2.13
N VAL A 122 10.75 -6.47 -0.97
CA VAL A 122 9.92 -7.53 -0.40
C VAL A 122 9.36 -7.09 0.94
N VAL A 123 8.04 -7.07 1.09
CA VAL A 123 7.36 -6.86 2.38
C VAL A 123 6.84 -8.19 2.88
N LEU A 124 7.39 -8.68 3.99
CA LEU A 124 7.00 -9.98 4.55
C LEU A 124 5.57 -9.97 5.12
N PRO A 125 4.95 -11.15 5.32
CA PRO A 125 3.60 -11.26 5.86
C PRO A 125 3.41 -10.57 7.21
N GLY A 126 2.22 -9.99 7.43
CA GLY A 126 1.83 -9.40 8.71
C GLY A 126 2.60 -8.12 9.08
N ARG A 127 3.01 -7.32 8.10
CA ARG A 127 3.74 -6.06 8.32
C ARG A 127 2.83 -4.83 8.15
N ASN A 128 3.06 -3.83 8.99
CA ASN A 128 2.48 -2.50 8.89
C ASN A 128 3.52 -1.52 8.35
N ILE A 129 3.20 -0.83 7.27
CA ILE A 129 4.03 0.21 6.65
C ILE A 129 3.32 1.54 6.84
N GLY A 130 3.89 2.42 7.68
CA GLY A 130 3.29 3.70 8.03
C GLY A 130 3.22 4.67 6.85
N THR A 131 2.23 5.55 6.89
CA THR A 131 2.03 6.62 5.91
C THR A 131 3.31 7.43 5.64
N GLY A 132 3.58 7.74 4.38
CA GLY A 132 4.74 8.51 3.96
C GLY A 132 6.07 7.74 4.03
N ALA A 133 6.07 6.46 4.43
CA ALA A 133 7.29 5.66 4.49
C ALA A 133 7.90 5.41 3.11
N VAL A 134 9.21 5.14 3.10
CA VAL A 134 9.96 4.79 1.90
C VAL A 134 10.67 3.47 2.13
N ILE A 135 10.39 2.50 1.28
CA ILE A 135 11.09 1.22 1.22
C ILE A 135 12.06 1.29 0.04
N ALA A 136 13.36 1.30 0.32
CA ALA A 136 14.37 1.36 -0.75
C ALA A 136 14.29 0.13 -1.66
N ALA A 137 14.79 0.26 -2.90
CA ALA A 137 14.87 -0.83 -3.85
C ALA A 137 15.63 -2.04 -3.26
N GLY A 138 15.11 -3.25 -3.51
CA GLY A 138 15.67 -4.51 -3.03
C GLY A 138 15.62 -4.74 -1.52
N ALA A 139 14.97 -3.87 -0.74
CA ALA A 139 14.89 -4.05 0.72
C ALA A 139 13.97 -5.23 1.09
N ILE A 140 14.33 -5.99 2.14
CA ILE A 140 13.49 -7.05 2.71
C ILE A 140 12.94 -6.60 4.06
N VAL A 141 11.69 -6.16 4.09
CA VAL A 141 11.02 -5.62 5.26
C VAL A 141 10.56 -6.74 6.16
N THR A 142 11.30 -6.96 7.24
CA THR A 142 11.02 -8.00 8.23
C THR A 142 10.33 -7.49 9.50
N LYS A 143 10.19 -6.18 9.67
CA LYS A 143 9.53 -5.50 10.80
C LYS A 143 8.69 -4.34 10.30
N ASP A 144 7.72 -3.91 11.11
CA ASP A 144 6.89 -2.76 10.80
C ASP A 144 7.75 -1.49 10.61
N VAL A 145 7.28 -0.62 9.72
CA VAL A 145 7.99 0.61 9.35
C VAL A 145 7.19 1.81 9.84
N PRO A 146 7.75 2.66 10.71
CA PRO A 146 7.05 3.86 11.19
C PRO A 146 6.72 4.83 10.06
N ALA A 147 5.69 5.66 10.28
CA ALA A 147 5.32 6.71 9.33
C ALA A 147 6.50 7.64 9.02
N TYR A 148 6.58 8.09 7.77
CA TYR A 148 7.62 9.00 7.26
C TYR A 148 9.05 8.50 7.51
N THR A 149 9.27 7.18 7.56
CA THR A 149 10.59 6.58 7.75
C THR A 149 11.09 5.91 6.48
N ILE A 150 12.39 6.06 6.23
CA ILE A 150 13.09 5.43 5.11
C ILE A 150 13.81 4.19 5.63
N VAL A 151 13.57 3.04 5.03
CA VAL A 151 14.26 1.78 5.34
C VAL A 151 14.96 1.20 4.10
N ALA A 152 16.07 0.50 4.31
CA ALA A 152 16.82 -0.15 3.24
C ALA A 152 17.54 -1.42 3.74
N GLY A 153 17.94 -2.28 2.81
CA GLY A 153 18.78 -3.46 3.07
C GLY A 153 18.03 -4.77 3.30
N ASN A 154 18.79 -5.84 3.50
CA ASN A 154 18.30 -7.18 3.82
C ASN A 154 19.04 -7.74 5.05
N PRO A 155 18.37 -7.89 6.20
CA PRO A 155 17.02 -7.40 6.48
C PRO A 155 16.98 -5.85 6.52
N ALA A 156 15.83 -5.27 6.18
CA ALA A 156 15.67 -3.82 6.13
C ALA A 156 15.91 -3.17 7.50
N ARG A 157 16.59 -2.03 7.50
CA ARG A 157 16.88 -1.20 8.68
C ARG A 157 16.51 0.24 8.40
N ILE A 158 16.16 0.96 9.45
CA ILE A 158 15.92 2.40 9.39
C ILE A 158 17.21 3.08 8.94
N VAL A 159 17.11 3.85 7.87
CA VAL A 159 18.17 4.73 7.37
C VAL A 159 18.04 6.09 8.04
N ARG A 160 16.86 6.70 7.92
CA ARG A 160 16.51 8.00 8.53
C ARG A 160 15.01 8.25 8.41
N ARG A 161 14.52 9.30 9.05
CA ARG A 161 13.18 9.85 8.80
C ARG A 161 13.21 10.80 7.60
N ARG A 162 12.07 10.93 6.89
CA ARG A 162 11.83 11.98 5.89
C ARG A 162 11.71 13.34 6.57
N PHE A 163 10.97 13.38 7.69
CA PHE A 163 10.67 14.58 8.47
C PHE A 163 10.82 14.32 9.98
N SER A 164 10.89 15.40 10.76
CA SER A 164 10.79 15.34 12.21
C SER A 164 9.45 14.73 12.64
N GLU A 165 9.36 14.24 13.89
CA GLU A 165 8.10 13.71 14.43
C GLU A 165 7.00 14.76 14.48
N GLU A 166 7.36 16.02 14.74
CA GLU A 166 6.43 17.14 14.74
C GLU A 166 5.81 17.35 13.35
N VAL A 167 6.63 17.47 12.31
CA VAL A 167 6.15 17.66 10.92
C VAL A 167 5.35 16.44 10.46
N ALA A 168 5.80 15.23 10.79
CA ALA A 168 5.08 14.00 10.48
C ALA A 168 3.69 13.96 11.17
N GLY A 169 3.61 14.37 12.43
CA GLY A 169 2.35 14.45 13.18
C GLY A 169 1.40 15.50 12.63
N ARG A 170 1.91 16.65 12.19
CA ARG A 170 1.15 17.69 11.51
C ARG A 170 0.58 17.21 10.17
N LEU A 171 1.39 16.55 9.35
CA LEU A 171 0.91 15.93 8.09
C LEU A 171 -0.15 14.86 8.32
N ALA A 172 0.04 14.02 9.36
CA ALA A 172 -0.94 13.02 9.75
C ALA A 172 -2.29 13.63 10.13
N LYS A 173 -2.28 14.76 10.85
CA LYS A 173 -3.50 15.51 11.19
C LYS A 173 -4.12 16.20 9.97
N LEU A 174 -3.30 16.73 9.06
CA LEU A 174 -3.78 17.38 7.85
C LEU A 174 -4.49 16.41 6.90
N ALA A 175 -4.02 15.16 6.86
CA ALA A 175 -4.60 14.05 6.09
C ALA A 175 -4.93 14.45 4.65
N TRP A 176 -3.97 15.07 3.96
CA TRP A 176 -4.20 15.65 2.63
C TRP A 176 -4.65 14.60 1.59
N TRP A 177 -4.35 13.33 1.80
CA TRP A 177 -4.83 12.20 0.98
C TRP A 177 -6.35 12.02 1.00
N ASP A 178 -7.07 12.67 1.92
CA ASP A 178 -8.53 12.67 1.96
C ASP A 178 -9.16 13.90 1.26
N TRP A 179 -8.34 14.77 0.67
CA TRP A 179 -8.84 15.87 -0.15
C TRP A 179 -9.43 15.35 -1.46
N ASP A 180 -10.49 16.00 -1.93
CA ASP A 180 -11.09 15.71 -3.22
C ASP A 180 -10.19 16.15 -4.39
N HIS A 181 -10.53 15.69 -5.61
CA HIS A 181 -9.73 15.92 -6.81
C HIS A 181 -9.53 17.42 -7.13
N ASP A 182 -10.57 18.23 -6.91
CA ASP A 182 -10.52 19.66 -7.21
C ASP A 182 -9.62 20.39 -6.23
N LYS A 183 -9.72 20.10 -4.94
CA LYS A 183 -8.82 20.65 -3.92
C LYS A 183 -7.37 20.24 -4.16
N LEU A 184 -7.10 19.01 -4.58
CA LEU A 184 -5.75 18.58 -4.97
C LEU A 184 -5.22 19.40 -6.16
N ARG A 185 -6.08 19.68 -7.15
CA ARG A 185 -5.74 20.48 -8.32
C ARG A 185 -5.47 21.94 -7.96
N GLU A 186 -6.28 22.52 -7.09
CA GLU A 186 -6.10 23.88 -6.56
C GLU A 186 -4.78 23.99 -5.79
N ALA A 187 -4.46 23.02 -4.93
CA ALA A 187 -3.25 22.99 -4.12
C ALA A 187 -1.98 22.55 -4.87
N LEU A 188 -2.09 22.12 -6.14
CA LEU A 188 -0.97 21.59 -6.93
C LEU A 188 0.23 22.54 -7.02
N PRO A 189 0.08 23.86 -7.23
CA PRO A 189 1.21 24.78 -7.23
C PRO A 189 1.99 24.76 -5.90
N ASP A 190 1.28 24.60 -4.78
CA ASP A 190 1.86 24.63 -3.44
C ASP A 190 2.56 23.32 -3.11
N PHE A 191 1.96 22.18 -3.45
CA PHE A 191 2.62 20.86 -3.37
C PHE A 191 3.97 20.84 -4.09
N ARG A 192 4.11 21.64 -5.16
CA ARG A 192 5.33 21.71 -5.98
C ARG A 192 6.38 22.71 -5.47
N LYS A 193 5.97 23.73 -4.72
CA LYS A 193 6.81 24.91 -4.48
C LYS A 193 7.03 25.24 -3.00
N LEU A 194 6.06 24.99 -2.14
CA LEU A 194 6.20 25.33 -0.73
C LEU A 194 7.14 24.34 -0.03
N ALA A 195 7.96 24.87 0.89
CA ALA A 195 8.62 24.04 1.88
C ALA A 195 7.56 23.36 2.76
N ILE A 196 7.92 22.23 3.39
CA ILE A 196 6.93 21.40 4.09
C ILE A 196 6.27 22.13 5.26
N GLU A 197 7.03 22.97 5.98
CA GLU A 197 6.52 23.78 7.09
C GLU A 197 5.58 24.89 6.61
N ASP A 198 5.88 25.53 5.49
CA ASP A 198 5.04 26.57 4.89
C ASP A 198 3.75 25.98 4.32
N PHE A 199 3.85 24.79 3.70
CA PHE A 199 2.69 24.02 3.23
C PHE A 199 1.76 23.71 4.40
N LEU A 200 2.30 23.13 5.48
CA LEU A 200 1.51 22.84 6.68
C LEU A 200 0.85 24.10 7.25
N THR A 201 1.60 25.19 7.39
CA THR A 201 1.08 26.46 7.93
C THR A 201 -0.07 27.00 7.08
N THR A 202 0.05 26.92 5.76
CA THR A 202 -0.99 27.38 4.81
C THR A 202 -2.29 26.59 4.96
N TYR A 203 -2.20 25.26 5.00
CA TYR A 203 -3.38 24.38 4.93
C TYR A 203 -3.97 23.99 6.30
N GLU A 204 -3.22 24.12 7.39
CA GLU A 204 -3.76 23.97 8.76
C GLU A 204 -4.63 25.18 9.16
N ALA A 205 -4.24 26.40 8.73
CA ALA A 205 -5.03 27.61 8.99
C ALA A 205 -6.43 27.52 8.34
N GLY A 206 -6.53 26.96 7.13
CA GLY A 206 -7.79 26.75 6.42
C GLY A 206 -8.66 25.61 6.95
N ALA A 207 -8.07 24.60 7.60
CA ALA A 207 -8.82 23.48 8.20
C ALA A 207 -9.72 23.94 9.37
N SER A 208 -9.32 25.01 10.06
CA SER A 208 -10.04 25.57 11.21
C SER A 208 -11.39 26.23 10.86
N SER A 209 -11.63 26.58 9.60
CA SER A 209 -12.87 27.25 9.17
C SER A 209 -13.93 26.30 8.58
N SER A 210 -13.57 25.05 8.30
CA SER A 210 -14.47 24.07 7.64
C SER A 210 -15.15 23.09 8.60
N SER A 211 -14.74 23.00 9.87
CA SER A 211 -15.37 22.09 10.85
C SER A 211 -16.76 22.55 11.33
N SER A 212 -17.17 23.79 11.01
CA SER A 212 -18.47 24.36 11.42
C SER A 212 -19.68 23.89 10.58
N LYS A 213 -19.51 23.11 9.50
CA LYS A 213 -20.61 22.77 8.57
C LYS A 213 -20.99 21.29 8.48
N ARG A 214 -20.52 20.43 9.40
CA ARG A 214 -20.99 19.04 9.49
C ARG A 214 -21.59 18.73 10.86
N SER A 215 -22.68 19.41 11.19
CA SER A 215 -23.67 18.87 12.13
C SER A 215 -25.02 19.55 11.86
N ALA A 216 -25.85 18.87 11.07
CA ALA A 216 -27.31 18.96 11.06
C ALA A 216 -27.83 18.34 9.75
N VAL A 217 -28.04 17.02 9.73
CA VAL A 217 -29.28 16.44 9.18
C VAL A 217 -29.56 15.19 10.02
N ALA A 218 -30.76 15.20 10.62
CA ALA A 218 -31.37 14.15 11.42
C ALA A 218 -31.86 12.98 10.56
#